data_AF-A0A4U9TP43-F1
#
_entry.id   AF-A0A4U9TP43-F1
#
_cell.length_a   1.000
_cell.length_b   1.000
_cell.length_c   1.000
_cell.angle_alpha   90.00
_cell.angle_beta   90.00
_cell.angle_gamma   90.00
#
_symmetry.space_group_name_H-M   'P 1'
#
loop_
_entity.id
_entity.type
_entity.pdbx_description
1 polymer ?
#
loop_
_entity_poly.entity_id
_entity_poly.type
_entity_poly.pdbx_seq_one_letter_code
_entity_poly.pdbx_strand_id
1 'polypeptide(L)'
;MMRADIGVATAEMGDYLIHAGPSKKSEDIAAELFGADWTFYGVSGSSGSNRIVAQGAVAADEIAIVDRNCHKSLNHGLTLFPGTPGLP
;
A
#
# COMPACT_ATOMS: atom_id res chain seq x y z
N MET A 1 -19.15 -10.16 -14.37
CA MET A 1 -18.70 -9.62 -13.06
C MET A 1 -18.90 -10.65 -11.95
N MET A 2 -20.14 -11.05 -11.61
CA MET A 2 -20.43 -12.01 -10.53
C MET A 2 -19.62 -13.32 -10.57
N ARG A 3 -19.36 -13.88 -11.77
CA ARG A 3 -18.56 -15.13 -11.90
C ARG A 3 -17.08 -14.99 -11.52
N ALA A 4 -16.55 -13.77 -11.50
CA ALA A 4 -15.17 -13.48 -11.15
C ALA A 4 -15.03 -12.96 -9.70
N ASP A 5 -16.12 -12.95 -8.94
CA ASP A 5 -16.11 -12.65 -7.50
C ASP A 5 -15.73 -13.92 -6.74
N ILE A 6 -14.43 -14.15 -6.64
CA ILE A 6 -13.81 -15.35 -6.09
C ILE A 6 -12.77 -14.96 -5.03
N GLY A 7 -12.44 -15.90 -4.15
CA GLY A 7 -11.44 -15.71 -3.10
C GLY A 7 -10.33 -16.75 -3.14
N VAL A 8 -9.54 -16.81 -2.07
CA VAL A 8 -8.40 -17.73 -1.92
C VAL A 8 -8.77 -19.22 -2.05
N ALA A 9 -10.04 -19.58 -1.88
CA ALA A 9 -10.52 -20.93 -2.14
C ALA A 9 -10.33 -21.39 -3.60
N THR A 10 -10.21 -20.46 -4.54
CA THR A 10 -9.84 -20.75 -5.93
C THR A 10 -8.31 -20.82 -6.04
N ALA A 11 -7.75 -21.98 -5.70
CA ALA A 11 -6.31 -22.18 -5.57
C ALA A 11 -5.49 -21.78 -6.81
N GLU A 12 -6.05 -21.92 -8.01
CA GLU A 12 -5.41 -21.53 -9.28
C GLU A 12 -5.09 -20.02 -9.36
N MET A 13 -5.84 -19.19 -8.63
CA MET A 13 -5.63 -17.74 -8.56
C MET A 13 -4.58 -17.32 -7.52
N GLY A 14 -4.06 -18.27 -6.74
CA GLY A 14 -3.08 -18.01 -5.70
C GLY A 14 -3.66 -17.20 -4.54
N ASP A 15 -2.82 -16.35 -3.96
CA ASP A 15 -3.15 -15.56 -2.78
C ASP A 15 -2.59 -14.13 -2.92
N TYR A 16 -3.47 -13.14 -2.73
CA TYR A 16 -3.13 -11.72 -2.84
C TYR A 16 -2.37 -11.20 -1.61
N LEU A 17 -2.65 -11.72 -0.42
CA LEU A 17 -2.11 -11.19 0.83
C LEU A 17 -0.67 -11.64 1.07
N ILE A 18 -0.35 -12.87 0.64
CA ILE A 18 1.00 -13.43 0.78
C ILE A 18 1.80 -13.35 -0.53
N HIS A 19 1.26 -12.67 -1.55
CA HIS A 19 1.89 -12.49 -2.85
C HIS A 19 2.31 -13.82 -3.49
N ALA A 20 1.34 -14.67 -3.84
CA ALA A 20 1.58 -15.98 -4.44
C ALA A 20 0.74 -16.20 -5.71
N GLY A 21 1.34 -16.88 -6.69
CA GLY A 21 0.66 -17.26 -7.93
C GLY A 21 0.52 -16.11 -8.93
N PRO A 22 -0.59 -16.05 -9.70
CA PRO A 22 -0.80 -15.04 -10.74
C PRO A 22 -0.70 -13.58 -10.26
N SER A 23 -1.13 -13.28 -9.03
CA SER A 23 -1.06 -11.94 -8.43
C SER A 23 0.40 -11.47 -8.32
N LYS A 24 1.28 -12.29 -7.73
CA LYS A 24 2.71 -11.99 -7.60
C LYS A 24 3.39 -11.79 -8.95
N LYS A 25 3.11 -12.66 -9.91
CA LYS A 25 3.65 -12.51 -11.27
C LYS A 25 3.23 -11.18 -11.90
N SER A 26 1.99 -10.76 -11.68
CA SER A 26 1.50 -9.47 -12.14
C SER A 26 2.20 -8.30 -11.45
N GLU A 27 2.40 -8.38 -10.13
CA GLU A 27 3.16 -7.39 -9.35
C GLU A 27 4.62 -7.27 -9.84
N ASP A 28 5.28 -8.39 -10.16
CA ASP A 28 6.67 -8.39 -10.67
C ASP A 28 6.77 -7.72 -12.05
N ILE A 29 5.82 -8.00 -12.95
CA ILE A 29 5.74 -7.33 -14.26
C ILE A 29 5.48 -5.83 -14.09
N ALA A 30 4.61 -5.44 -13.16
CA ALA A 30 4.35 -4.04 -12.87
C ALA A 30 5.60 -3.34 -12.32
N ALA A 31 6.34 -3.99 -11.42
CA ALA A 31 7.59 -3.46 -10.88
C ALA A 31 8.61 -3.19 -12.00
N GLU A 32 8.79 -4.14 -12.93
CA GLU A 32 9.66 -3.96 -14.10
C GLU A 32 9.18 -2.81 -15.00
N LEU A 33 7.88 -2.77 -15.32
CA LEU A 33 7.31 -1.77 -16.23
C LEU A 33 7.40 -0.35 -15.67
N PHE A 34 7.18 -0.18 -14.36
CA PHE A 34 7.24 1.12 -13.69
C PHE A 34 8.64 1.47 -13.17
N GLY A 35 9.62 0.57 -13.32
CA GLY A 35 11.00 0.79 -12.88
C GLY A 35 11.15 0.84 -11.35
N ALA A 36 10.35 0.07 -10.62
CA ALA A 36 10.40 -0.03 -9.17
C ALA A 36 11.07 -1.34 -8.72
N ASP A 37 11.69 -1.35 -7.54
CA ASP A 37 12.21 -2.59 -6.94
C ASP A 37 11.08 -3.59 -6.64
N TRP A 38 9.95 -3.08 -6.13
CA TRP A 38 8.75 -3.85 -5.83
C TRP A 38 7.49 -3.06 -6.15
N THR A 39 6.42 -3.77 -6.50
CA THR A 39 5.07 -3.22 -6.63
C THR A 39 4.10 -4.07 -5.81
N PHE A 40 3.14 -3.40 -5.16
CA PHE A 40 2.10 -4.04 -4.35
C PHE A 40 0.73 -3.50 -4.76
N TYR A 41 -0.26 -4.39 -4.87
CA TYR A 41 -1.62 -3.98 -5.24
C TYR A 41 -2.48 -3.58 -4.04
N GLY A 42 -2.72 -2.27 -3.89
CA GLY A 42 -3.65 -1.70 -2.92
C GLY A 42 -5.08 -1.56 -3.47
N VAL A 43 -6.03 -2.33 -2.94
CA VAL A 43 -7.44 -2.31 -3.40
C VAL A 43 -8.31 -1.24 -2.73
N SER A 44 -7.79 -0.54 -1.72
CA SER A 44 -8.48 0.56 -1.02
C SER A 44 -8.13 1.95 -1.60
N GLY A 45 -7.67 1.98 -2.85
CA GLY A 45 -7.18 3.18 -3.53
C GLY A 45 -5.90 3.76 -2.92
N SER A 46 -5.47 4.91 -3.45
CA SER A 46 -4.27 5.62 -2.98
C SER A 46 -4.39 6.10 -1.54
N SER A 47 -5.61 6.34 -1.03
CA SER A 47 -5.83 6.68 0.38
C SER A 47 -5.48 5.54 1.33
N GLY A 48 -5.82 4.29 0.99
CA GLY A 48 -5.38 3.12 1.76
C GLY A 48 -3.88 2.88 1.61
N SER A 49 -3.35 3.03 0.39
CA SER A 49 -1.92 2.87 0.11
C SER A 49 -1.06 3.83 0.92
N ASN A 50 -1.44 5.11 1.03
CA ASN A 50 -0.73 6.08 1.89
C ASN A 50 -0.70 5.68 3.37
N ARG A 51 -1.76 5.02 3.86
CA ARG A 51 -1.78 4.54 5.25
C ARG A 51 -0.87 3.33 5.44
N ILE A 52 -0.83 2.40 4.47
CA ILE A 52 0.11 1.27 4.48
C ILE A 52 1.54 1.81 4.54
N VAL A 53 1.88 2.76 3.67
CA VAL A 53 3.21 3.38 3.65
C VAL A 53 3.52 4.11 4.95
N ALA A 54 2.61 4.95 5.45
CA ALA A 54 2.83 5.67 6.71
C ALA A 54 3.05 4.71 7.90
N GLN A 55 2.29 3.62 7.98
CA GLN A 55 2.41 2.61 9.04
C GLN A 55 3.69 1.79 8.96
N GLY A 56 4.15 1.48 7.75
CA GLY A 56 5.37 0.71 7.55
C GLY A 56 6.65 1.54 7.65
N ALA A 57 6.58 2.85 7.39
CA ALA A 57 7.76 3.71 7.25
C ALA A 57 8.00 4.68 8.42
N VAL A 58 7.01 4.91 9.29
CA VAL A 58 7.12 5.87 10.40
C VAL A 58 6.82 5.17 11.72
N ALA A 59 7.80 5.07 12.59
CA ALA A 59 7.61 4.55 13.94
C ALA A 59 7.03 5.61 14.90
N ALA A 60 6.60 5.16 16.08
CA ALA A 60 6.13 6.07 17.11
C ALA A 60 7.25 7.07 17.50
N ASP A 61 6.87 8.33 17.69
CA ASP A 61 7.72 9.46 18.05
C ASP A 61 8.80 9.84 17.00
N GLU A 62 8.81 9.21 15.82
CA GLU A 62 9.69 9.62 14.73
C GLU A 62 9.20 10.88 14.03
N ILE A 63 10.14 11.68 13.53
CA ILE A 63 9.84 12.89 12.78
C ILE A 63 9.63 12.54 11.31
N ALA A 64 8.42 12.79 10.80
CA ALA A 64 8.10 12.65 9.37
C ALA A 64 8.04 14.02 8.70
N ILE A 65 8.79 14.20 7.60
CA ILE A 65 8.69 15.41 6.76
C ILE A 65 7.49 15.25 5.83
N VAL A 66 6.55 16.19 5.91
CA VAL A 66 5.27 16.11 5.20
C VAL A 66 5.00 17.41 4.46
N ASP A 67 4.65 17.30 3.18
CA ASP A 67 4.20 18.45 2.40
C ASP A 67 2.92 19.04 3.02
N ARG A 68 2.89 20.36 3.19
CA ARG A 68 1.73 21.09 3.69
C ARG A 68 0.50 20.95 2.78
N ASN A 69 0.72 20.76 1.48
CA ASN A 69 -0.33 20.56 0.48
C ASN A 69 -0.66 19.08 0.25
N CYS A 70 -0.24 18.18 1.15
CA CYS A 70 -0.52 16.75 1.00
C CYS A 70 -2.03 16.45 1.02
N HIS A 71 -2.41 15.36 0.35
CA HIS A 71 -3.80 14.88 0.39
C HIS A 71 -4.18 14.46 1.82
N LYS A 72 -5.44 14.73 2.22
CA LYS A 72 -5.96 14.46 3.58
C LYS A 72 -5.71 13.03 4.10
N SER A 73 -5.56 12.05 3.20
CA SER A 73 -5.24 10.67 3.58
C SER A 73 -3.91 10.52 4.30
N LEU A 74 -2.91 11.36 4.00
CA LEU A 74 -1.60 11.32 4.67
C LEU A 74 -1.71 11.85 6.10
N ASN A 75 -2.42 12.98 6.29
CA ASN A 75 -2.75 13.50 7.62
C ASN A 75 -3.51 12.47 8.47
N HIS A 76 -4.49 11.77 7.89
CA HIS A 76 -5.19 10.68 8.58
C HIS A 76 -4.25 9.52 8.95
N GLY A 77 -3.32 9.16 8.08
CA GLY A 77 -2.32 8.12 8.37
C GLY A 77 -1.44 8.46 9.57
N LEU A 78 -0.92 9.69 9.62
CA LEU A 78 -0.04 10.19 10.69
C LEU A 78 -0.80 10.53 11.99
N THR A 79 -2.12 10.68 11.95
CA THR A 79 -2.92 10.82 13.17
C THR A 79 -3.20 9.45 13.81
N LEU A 80 -3.37 8.41 12.98
CA LEU A 80 -3.61 7.05 13.45
C LEU A 80 -2.36 6.39 14.05
N PHE A 81 -1.16 6.84 13.65
CA PHE A 81 0.13 6.34 14.11
C PHE A 81 0.97 7.54 14.54
N PRO A 82 1.37 7.65 15.81
CA PRO A 82 1.94 8.89 16.35
C PRO A 82 3.38 9.08 15.86
N GLY A 83 3.55 9.47 14.60
CA GLY A 83 4.75 10.16 14.13
C GLY A 83 4.62 11.64 14.49
N THR A 84 5.70 12.27 14.94
CA THR A 84 5.74 13.71 15.17
C THR A 84 5.87 14.41 13.82
N PRO A 85 4.91 15.24 13.37
CA PRO A 85 5.07 15.95 12.10
C PRO A 85 6.25 16.93 12.19
N GLY A 86 7.28 16.72 11.37
CA GLY A 86 8.38 17.67 11.23
C GLY A 86 7.90 18.87 10.44
N LEU A 87 8.02 20.06 11.01
CA LEU A 87 7.91 21.31 10.25
C LEU A 87 9.19 21.47 9.40
N PRO A 88 9.09 21.91 8.13
CA PRO A 88 10.25 22.38 7.39
C PRO A 88 10.85 23.67 7.99
#